data_AF-A0A7D6ZSM9-F1
#
_entry.id   AF-A0A7D6ZSM9-F1
#
_cell.length_a   1.000
_cell.length_b   1.000
_cell.length_c   1.000
_cell.angle_alpha   90.00
_cell.angle_beta   90.00
_cell.angle_gamma   90.00
#
_symmetry.space_group_name_H-M   'P 1'
#
loop_
_entity.id
_entity.type
_entity.pdbx_description
1 polymer ?
#
loop_
_entity_poly.entity_id
_entity_poly.type
_entity_poly.pdbx_seq_one_letter_code
_entity_poly.pdbx_strand_id
1 'polypeptide(L)'
;MTSIQLAQRGTGVLQTFNAAGVLSAADLHVALRLGRLGGEQSVAALFATALAVRAVRSGSVCLELRRMHEIGVDAEDGESAIDPATLPWPDVDMVIAALRVSPLVCGSPSGPLRPLRLIDPPAGSDSGPLLYLDRYYRQEQTIREVLTARAATHPMVDAKLIRRELDRLFPDQCAPDGAGPATAEEPLDRQRLAAALAATQWTTVIAGGPGTGKTHTIARVLALLVAHQEAIPGAPALRIALAAPTGKAAARLQESVREQAGDIGLPELTAATLHRLLGWQRGGAGRFRHNEFNRLPYDVIVVDETSMVSLTMMSRLLPAVRPDARLVLVGDPDQLASVDAGAVLADLVAGPVPGRANPVLDTILGGELQSAAIHPGGLSARERDRLTGGIVRLTRGRRFGGRIADLAVAVRNGDADTAVELLRAGGTELSLHDPDDVDDVRANVLRAARAATDAALAGAATEALTALESHRLLCAHRQGPYGVERWDRLAAGWVHSAGISSDPGPGHWYPGQPLLVTANDHEARIYNGDTGVIVKSPDGTLRAALQRGTDPYLVHPTQFPGVTTVYAMTIHRSQGSQYDTVSVVLPGPESTLLTRELLYTAITRARAHVRILGTEEAIRSGIARRVLRASGLRT
;
A
#
# COMPACT_ATOMS: atom_id res chain seq x y z
N MET A 1 -17.62 -8.33 21.19
CA MET A 1 -17.78 -9.78 21.45
C MET A 1 -18.05 -10.49 20.14
N THR A 2 -17.02 -10.69 19.31
CA THR A 2 -17.07 -11.75 18.29
C THR A 2 -16.54 -13.00 18.98
N SER A 3 -17.44 -13.83 19.49
CA SER A 3 -17.11 -15.09 20.15
C SER A 3 -16.20 -15.93 19.26
N ILE A 4 -15.14 -16.52 19.81
CA ILE A 4 -14.35 -17.53 19.13
C ILE A 4 -15.32 -18.61 18.66
N GLN A 5 -15.54 -18.69 17.34
CA GLN A 5 -16.40 -19.69 16.76
C GLN A 5 -15.65 -21.02 16.77
N LEU A 6 -15.98 -21.87 17.74
CA LEU A 6 -15.42 -23.21 17.86
C LEU A 6 -15.99 -24.10 16.75
N ALA A 7 -15.14 -24.61 15.88
CA ALA A 7 -15.52 -25.57 14.88
C ALA A 7 -15.87 -26.91 15.57
N GLN A 8 -17.13 -27.33 15.50
CA GLN A 8 -17.57 -28.63 16.02
C GLN A 8 -16.95 -29.82 15.26
N ARG A 9 -16.34 -29.57 14.09
CA ARG A 9 -15.68 -30.56 13.25
C ARG A 9 -14.19 -30.25 13.23
N GLY A 10 -13.42 -31.06 13.93
CA GLY A 10 -11.97 -30.96 14.11
C GLY A 10 -11.59 -31.67 15.41
N THR A 11 -10.63 -32.58 15.38
CA THR A 11 -10.20 -33.38 16.56
C THR A 11 -8.71 -33.18 16.82
N GLY A 12 -8.29 -33.31 18.08
CA GLY A 12 -6.87 -33.21 18.46
C GLY A 12 -6.30 -31.81 18.21
N VAL A 13 -5.12 -31.75 17.58
CA VAL A 13 -4.35 -30.50 17.37
C VAL A 13 -5.16 -29.41 16.67
N LEU A 14 -6.00 -29.76 15.68
CA LEU A 14 -6.85 -28.77 15.00
C LEU A 14 -7.83 -28.07 15.95
N GLN A 15 -8.43 -28.83 16.89
CA GLN A 15 -9.35 -28.29 17.88
C GLN A 15 -8.63 -27.44 18.91
N THR A 16 -7.47 -27.89 19.40
CA THR A 16 -6.63 -27.14 20.34
C THR A 16 -6.27 -25.77 19.79
N PHE A 17 -5.81 -25.70 18.54
CA PHE A 17 -5.43 -24.44 17.90
C PHE A 17 -6.62 -23.55 17.55
N ASN A 18 -7.81 -24.12 17.31
CA ASN A 18 -9.03 -23.33 17.13
C ASN A 18 -9.56 -22.76 18.44
N ALA A 19 -9.51 -23.53 19.53
CA ALA A 19 -9.87 -23.06 20.86
C ALA A 19 -8.93 -21.97 21.35
N ALA A 20 -7.65 -22.04 21.00
CA ALA A 20 -6.66 -20.99 21.28
C ALA A 20 -6.77 -19.76 20.36
N GLY A 21 -7.68 -19.74 19.40
CA GLY A 21 -7.86 -18.60 18.47
C GLY A 21 -6.80 -18.48 17.39
N VAL A 22 -5.79 -19.38 17.35
CA VAL A 22 -4.80 -19.42 16.25
C VAL A 22 -5.48 -19.77 14.94
N LEU A 23 -6.33 -20.80 14.91
CA LEU A 23 -7.08 -21.14 13.71
C LEU A 23 -8.54 -20.69 13.87
N SER A 24 -9.10 -20.05 12.85
CA SER A 24 -10.54 -19.76 12.82
C SER A 24 -11.34 -20.98 12.33
N ALA A 25 -12.65 -20.98 12.57
CA ALA A 25 -13.55 -21.99 12.01
C ALA A 25 -13.47 -22.07 10.47
N ALA A 26 -13.25 -20.93 9.80
CA ALA A 26 -13.10 -20.89 8.35
C ALA A 26 -11.87 -21.68 7.88
N ASP A 27 -10.74 -21.52 8.57
CA ASP A 27 -9.48 -22.19 8.23
C ASP A 27 -9.64 -23.72 8.35
N LEU A 28 -10.26 -24.18 9.44
CA LEU A 28 -10.55 -25.61 9.68
C LEU A 28 -11.53 -26.17 8.65
N HIS A 29 -12.63 -25.47 8.37
CA HIS A 29 -13.66 -25.96 7.46
C HIS A 29 -13.14 -26.13 6.03
N VAL A 30 -12.31 -25.19 5.56
CA VAL A 30 -11.67 -25.32 4.25
C VAL A 30 -10.73 -26.52 4.23
N ALA A 31 -9.84 -26.65 5.22
CA ALA A 31 -8.88 -27.77 5.29
C ALA A 31 -9.59 -29.13 5.34
N LEU A 32 -10.59 -29.30 6.21
CA LEU A 32 -11.36 -30.55 6.34
C LEU A 32 -12.22 -30.86 5.12
N ARG A 33 -12.66 -29.83 4.38
CA ARG A 33 -13.40 -30.03 3.13
C ARG A 33 -12.47 -30.47 2.01
N LEU A 34 -11.31 -29.84 1.86
CA LEU A 34 -10.27 -30.27 0.92
C LEU A 34 -9.82 -31.70 1.24
N GLY A 35 -9.60 -32.00 2.52
CA GLY A 35 -9.23 -33.35 2.96
C GLY A 35 -10.24 -34.41 2.53
N ARG A 36 -11.53 -34.18 2.78
CA ARG A 36 -12.60 -35.09 2.33
C ARG A 36 -12.70 -35.23 0.82
N LEU A 37 -12.48 -34.16 0.05
CA LEU A 37 -12.53 -34.20 -1.41
C LEU A 37 -11.31 -34.90 -2.03
N GLY A 38 -10.12 -34.71 -1.44
CA GLY A 38 -8.87 -35.32 -1.90
C GLY A 38 -8.58 -36.71 -1.32
N GLY A 39 -9.32 -37.12 -0.29
CA GLY A 39 -9.06 -38.37 0.44
C GLY A 39 -7.90 -38.30 1.44
N GLU A 40 -7.52 -37.10 1.90
CA GLU A 40 -6.47 -36.92 2.90
C GLU A 40 -6.98 -37.24 4.31
N GLN A 41 -6.18 -38.01 5.05
CA GLN A 41 -6.46 -38.47 6.43
C GLN A 41 -5.38 -38.03 7.43
N SER A 42 -4.21 -37.57 6.95
CA SER A 42 -3.12 -37.12 7.81
C SER A 42 -3.50 -35.81 8.52
N VAL A 43 -3.55 -35.88 9.84
CA VAL A 43 -3.81 -34.71 10.70
C VAL A 43 -2.73 -33.63 10.49
N ALA A 44 -1.47 -34.03 10.28
CA ALA A 44 -0.37 -33.10 10.02
C ALA A 44 -0.54 -32.34 8.70
N ALA A 45 -0.94 -33.03 7.62
CA ALA A 45 -1.21 -32.38 6.34
C ALA A 45 -2.43 -31.45 6.40
N LEU A 46 -3.49 -31.85 7.09
CA LEU A 46 -4.68 -31.02 7.29
C LEU A 46 -4.39 -29.80 8.17
N PHE A 47 -3.55 -29.94 9.19
CA PHE A 47 -3.08 -28.83 10.01
C PHE A 47 -2.29 -27.80 9.18
N ALA A 48 -1.31 -28.25 8.39
CA ALA A 48 -0.58 -27.37 7.49
C ALA A 48 -1.49 -26.72 6.43
N THR A 49 -2.52 -27.43 5.96
CA THR A 49 -3.53 -26.88 5.06
C THR A 49 -4.32 -25.76 5.73
N ALA A 50 -4.77 -25.94 6.97
CA ALA A 50 -5.48 -24.90 7.73
C ALA A 50 -4.58 -23.67 7.97
N LEU A 51 -3.30 -23.89 8.32
CA LEU A 51 -2.33 -22.80 8.44
C LEU A 51 -2.05 -22.09 7.12
N ALA A 52 -2.01 -22.79 5.99
CA ALA A 52 -1.85 -22.16 4.68
C ALA A 52 -3.07 -21.27 4.32
N VAL A 53 -4.29 -21.70 4.66
CA VAL A 53 -5.51 -20.88 4.52
C VAL A 53 -5.43 -19.65 5.42
N ARG A 54 -5.00 -19.82 6.67
CA ARG A 54 -4.77 -18.70 7.60
C ARG A 54 -3.73 -17.73 7.06
N ALA A 55 -2.57 -18.22 6.62
CA ALA A 55 -1.48 -17.41 6.09
C ALA A 55 -1.97 -16.48 4.96
N VAL A 56 -2.81 -17.00 4.06
CA VAL A 56 -3.47 -16.22 3.01
C VAL A 56 -4.39 -15.15 3.56
N ARG A 57 -5.23 -15.47 4.55
CA ARG A 57 -6.13 -14.50 5.20
C ARG A 57 -5.38 -13.42 5.97
N SER A 58 -4.20 -13.74 6.50
CA SER A 58 -3.29 -12.80 7.15
C SER A 58 -2.39 -12.04 6.17
N GLY A 59 -2.57 -12.23 4.86
CA GLY A 59 -1.90 -11.45 3.82
C GLY A 59 -0.65 -12.09 3.19
N SER A 60 -0.21 -13.27 3.63
CA SER A 60 0.87 -14.03 2.95
C SER A 60 0.36 -14.70 1.68
N VAL A 61 1.26 -15.02 0.74
CA VAL A 61 0.89 -15.78 -0.48
C VAL A 61 0.93 -17.29 -0.23
N CYS A 62 1.88 -17.70 0.62
CA CYS A 62 2.13 -19.09 1.00
C CYS A 62 2.45 -19.19 2.49
N LEU A 63 2.65 -20.42 2.94
CA LEU A 63 3.17 -20.75 4.26
C LEU A 63 4.61 -21.24 4.13
N GLU A 64 5.55 -20.56 4.77
CA GLU A 64 6.91 -21.09 4.98
C GLU A 64 6.90 -22.08 6.15
N LEU A 65 7.03 -23.37 5.86
CA LEU A 65 6.76 -24.44 6.85
C LEU A 65 7.69 -24.39 8.06
N ARG A 66 8.96 -24.00 7.88
CA ARG A 66 9.92 -23.86 9.01
C ARG A 66 9.59 -22.70 9.96
N ARG A 67 8.77 -21.76 9.51
CA ARG A 67 8.33 -20.57 10.27
C ARG A 67 6.85 -20.62 10.62
N MET A 68 6.23 -21.80 10.57
CA MET A 68 4.80 -21.94 10.82
C MET A 68 4.38 -21.48 12.23
N HIS A 69 5.30 -21.51 13.20
CA HIS A 69 5.11 -21.02 14.57
C HIS A 69 4.99 -19.49 14.68
N GLU A 70 5.46 -18.76 13.66
CA GLU A 70 5.42 -17.30 13.63
C GLU A 70 4.09 -16.75 13.10
N ILE A 71 3.17 -17.61 12.64
CA ILE A 71 1.82 -17.19 12.23
C ILE A 71 1.05 -16.82 13.50
N GLY A 72 1.05 -15.52 13.82
CA GLY A 72 0.42 -14.98 15.02
C GLY A 72 -1.11 -15.17 15.08
N VAL A 73 -1.67 -14.86 16.26
CA VAL A 73 -3.10 -14.89 16.56
C VAL A 73 -3.78 -13.61 16.08
N ASP A 74 -5.00 -13.72 15.56
CA ASP A 74 -5.87 -12.57 15.28
C ASP A 74 -6.42 -12.06 16.62
N ALA A 75 -5.62 -11.32 17.39
CA ALA A 75 -6.16 -10.53 18.49
C ALA A 75 -6.78 -9.25 17.90
N GLU A 76 -7.93 -9.37 17.21
CA GLU A 76 -8.80 -8.21 16.93
C GLU A 76 -9.33 -7.62 18.25
N ASP A 77 -9.43 -8.45 19.28
CA ASP A 77 -9.72 -8.11 20.66
C ASP A 77 -8.43 -8.35 21.46
N GLY A 78 -7.77 -7.28 21.92
CA GLY A 78 -6.60 -7.38 22.78
C GLY A 78 -6.85 -8.36 23.94
N GLU A 79 -5.82 -9.18 24.23
CA GLU A 79 -5.82 -10.34 25.15
C GLU A 79 -6.39 -11.65 24.57
N SER A 80 -5.61 -12.31 23.71
CA SER A 80 -5.67 -13.78 23.70
C SER A 80 -4.95 -14.29 24.94
N ALA A 81 -5.68 -14.91 25.87
CA ALA A 81 -5.17 -15.39 27.16
C ALA A 81 -4.15 -16.55 27.06
N ILE A 82 -3.75 -16.96 25.85
CA ILE A 82 -2.91 -18.13 25.60
C ILE A 82 -1.74 -17.72 24.71
N ASP A 83 -0.51 -17.93 25.21
CA ASP A 83 0.71 -17.78 24.43
C ASP A 83 0.80 -18.88 23.36
N PRO A 84 0.81 -18.54 22.05
CA PRO A 84 0.92 -19.50 20.96
C PRO A 84 2.15 -20.40 21.03
N ALA A 85 3.24 -19.94 21.66
CA ALA A 85 4.47 -20.74 21.83
C ALA A 85 4.26 -21.94 22.77
N THR A 86 3.25 -21.89 23.64
CA THR A 86 2.92 -22.98 24.58
C THR A 86 2.02 -24.05 23.99
N LEU A 87 1.54 -23.86 22.75
CA LEU A 87 0.65 -24.80 22.07
C LEU A 87 1.42 -26.03 21.55
N PRO A 88 0.77 -27.19 21.42
CA PRO A 88 1.41 -28.42 20.95
C PRO A 88 1.63 -28.39 19.43
N TRP A 89 2.61 -27.62 18.98
CA TRP A 89 3.00 -27.56 17.57
C TRP A 89 3.51 -28.93 17.09
N PRO A 90 3.02 -29.45 15.96
CA PRO A 90 3.55 -30.67 15.38
C PRO A 90 4.98 -30.46 14.90
N ASP A 91 5.77 -31.53 14.86
CA ASP A 91 7.12 -31.50 14.31
C ASP A 91 7.09 -31.09 12.82
N VAL A 92 7.93 -30.11 12.46
CA VAL A 92 7.94 -29.51 11.11
C VAL A 92 8.35 -30.54 10.05
N ASP A 93 9.33 -31.40 10.34
CA ASP A 93 9.83 -32.37 9.37
C ASP A 93 8.79 -33.50 9.17
N MET A 94 8.05 -33.88 10.22
CA MET A 94 6.87 -34.75 10.09
C MET A 94 5.77 -34.13 9.21
N VAL A 95 5.51 -32.82 9.36
CA VAL A 95 4.54 -32.09 8.54
C VAL A 95 4.99 -32.08 7.08
N ILE A 96 6.26 -31.78 6.80
CA ILE A 96 6.82 -31.79 5.44
C ILE A 96 6.72 -33.19 4.83
N ALA A 97 7.11 -34.23 5.57
CA ALA A 97 7.03 -35.61 5.11
C ALA A 97 5.58 -36.03 4.77
N ALA A 98 4.62 -35.66 5.62
CA ALA A 98 3.20 -35.92 5.36
C ALA A 98 2.70 -35.19 4.11
N LEU A 99 3.10 -33.94 3.89
CA LEU A 99 2.71 -33.16 2.70
C LEU A 99 3.29 -33.73 1.41
N ARG A 100 4.53 -34.27 1.44
CA ARG A 100 5.19 -34.85 0.25
C ARG A 100 4.47 -36.09 -0.31
N VAL A 101 3.71 -36.81 0.50
CA VAL A 101 2.90 -37.96 0.08
C VAL A 101 1.39 -37.67 0.08
N SER A 102 1.01 -36.44 0.42
CA SER A 102 -0.39 -36.03 0.55
C SER A 102 -1.13 -36.11 -0.79
N PRO A 103 -2.33 -36.72 -0.83
CA PRO A 103 -3.20 -36.64 -2.00
C PRO A 103 -3.57 -35.20 -2.39
N LEU A 104 -3.50 -34.23 -1.47
CA LEU A 104 -3.76 -32.82 -1.76
C LEU A 104 -2.63 -32.14 -2.55
N VAL A 105 -1.43 -32.72 -2.54
CA VAL A 105 -0.25 -32.22 -3.28
C VAL A 105 0.00 -33.08 -4.53
N CYS A 106 0.02 -34.41 -4.36
CA CYS A 106 0.33 -35.36 -5.44
C CYS A 106 -0.87 -35.68 -6.33
N GLY A 107 -2.10 -35.42 -5.86
CA GLY A 107 -3.33 -35.94 -6.46
C GLY A 107 -3.70 -37.31 -5.89
N SER A 108 -4.96 -37.68 -6.03
CA SER A 108 -5.54 -38.91 -5.50
C SER A 108 -5.90 -39.90 -6.60
N PRO A 109 -5.94 -41.22 -6.34
CA PRO A 109 -6.56 -42.17 -7.26
C PRO A 109 -8.01 -41.82 -7.62
N SER A 110 -8.73 -41.15 -6.69
CA SER A 110 -10.12 -40.70 -6.89
C SER A 110 -10.23 -39.44 -7.77
N GLY A 111 -9.13 -38.80 -8.15
CA GLY A 111 -9.12 -37.65 -9.05
C GLY A 111 -7.84 -36.80 -8.98
N PRO A 112 -7.51 -36.07 -10.06
CA PRO A 112 -6.26 -35.31 -10.19
C PRO A 112 -6.25 -33.98 -9.41
N LEU A 113 -7.18 -33.78 -8.47
CA LEU A 113 -7.32 -32.52 -7.75
C LEU A 113 -6.07 -32.27 -6.89
N ARG A 114 -5.32 -31.21 -7.21
CA ARG A 114 -4.14 -30.76 -6.47
C ARG A 114 -4.37 -29.36 -5.93
N PRO A 115 -5.15 -29.20 -4.86
CA PRO A 115 -5.45 -27.89 -4.31
C PRO A 115 -4.24 -27.23 -3.62
N LEU A 116 -3.19 -28.00 -3.32
CA LEU A 116 -1.96 -27.51 -2.68
C LEU A 116 -0.74 -27.68 -3.58
N ARG A 117 0.25 -26.81 -3.39
CA ARG A 117 1.58 -26.94 -4.00
C ARG A 117 2.64 -26.84 -2.91
N LEU A 118 3.50 -27.84 -2.82
CA LEU A 118 4.70 -27.80 -2.01
C LEU A 118 5.89 -27.49 -2.93
N ILE A 119 6.57 -26.38 -2.67
CA ILE A 119 7.72 -25.93 -3.45
C ILE A 119 8.93 -25.92 -2.53
N ASP A 120 9.94 -26.72 -2.88
CA ASP A 120 11.23 -26.66 -2.20
C ASP A 120 11.98 -25.40 -2.67
N PRO A 121 12.65 -24.69 -1.76
CA PRO A 121 13.46 -23.52 -2.09
C PRO A 121 14.67 -23.94 -2.96
N PRO A 122 15.24 -23.02 -3.75
CA PRO A 122 16.46 -23.30 -4.49
C PRO A 122 17.62 -23.70 -3.55
N ALA A 123 18.48 -24.59 -4.02
CA ALA A 123 19.60 -25.09 -3.23
C ALA A 123 20.51 -23.94 -2.76
N GLY A 124 20.77 -23.88 -1.44
CA GLY A 124 21.55 -22.81 -0.81
C GLY A 124 20.74 -21.60 -0.32
N SER A 125 19.40 -21.64 -0.41
CA SER A 125 18.53 -20.66 0.24
C SER A 125 18.37 -20.96 1.73
N ASP A 126 18.38 -19.91 2.56
CA ASP A 126 18.06 -19.99 4.00
C ASP A 126 16.57 -20.22 4.28
N SER A 127 15.71 -20.15 3.25
CA SER A 127 14.26 -20.32 3.39
C SER A 127 13.86 -21.80 3.48
N GLY A 128 12.78 -22.11 4.19
CA GLY A 128 12.20 -23.46 4.24
C GLY A 128 11.28 -23.78 3.04
N PRO A 129 10.78 -25.03 2.94
CA PRO A 129 9.76 -25.40 1.95
C PRO A 129 8.49 -24.54 2.08
N LEU A 130 7.95 -24.12 0.94
CA LEU A 130 6.80 -23.23 0.83
C LEU A 130 5.55 -24.04 0.45
N LEU A 131 4.49 -23.92 1.24
CA LEU A 131 3.19 -24.52 0.98
C LEU A 131 2.20 -23.46 0.48
N TYR A 132 1.65 -23.66 -0.71
CA TYR A 132 0.67 -22.77 -1.34
C TYR A 132 -0.69 -23.44 -1.45
N LEU A 133 -1.75 -22.62 -1.44
CA LEU A 133 -2.96 -22.99 -2.15
C LEU A 133 -2.72 -22.76 -3.66
N ASP A 134 -3.06 -23.75 -4.49
CA ASP A 134 -2.71 -23.79 -5.92
C ASP A 134 -3.15 -22.53 -6.69
N ARG A 135 -4.27 -21.92 -6.32
CA ARG A 135 -4.72 -20.63 -6.87
C ARG A 135 -3.66 -19.53 -6.74
N TYR A 136 -3.09 -19.34 -5.56
CA TYR A 136 -2.13 -18.27 -5.30
C TYR A 136 -0.78 -18.57 -5.93
N TYR A 137 -0.38 -19.85 -5.94
CA TYR A 137 0.80 -20.29 -6.69
C TYR A 137 0.69 -19.94 -8.19
N ARG A 138 -0.44 -20.26 -8.83
CA ARG A 138 -0.65 -19.92 -10.25
C ARG A 138 -0.60 -18.42 -10.50
N GLN A 139 -1.22 -17.62 -9.63
CA GLN A 139 -1.18 -16.15 -9.74
C GLN A 139 0.25 -15.62 -9.65
N GLU A 140 1.06 -16.18 -8.77
CA GLU A 140 2.47 -15.85 -8.62
C GLU A 140 3.29 -16.21 -9.87
N GLN A 141 3.08 -17.41 -10.41
CA GLN A 141 3.74 -17.86 -11.65
C GLN A 141 3.35 -16.97 -12.84
N THR A 142 2.08 -16.61 -13.00
CA THR A 142 1.64 -15.68 -14.05
C THR A 142 2.37 -14.34 -13.97
N ILE A 143 2.57 -13.78 -12.77
CA ILE A 143 3.32 -12.53 -12.60
C ILE A 143 4.78 -12.72 -13.04
N ARG A 144 5.43 -13.79 -12.59
CA ARG A 144 6.83 -14.10 -12.93
C ARG A 144 7.01 -14.28 -14.43
N GLU A 145 6.16 -15.08 -15.07
CA GLU A 145 6.20 -15.36 -16.51
C GLU A 145 6.06 -14.09 -17.33
N VAL A 146 5.06 -13.25 -17.02
CA VAL A 146 4.82 -12.01 -17.76
C VAL A 146 5.96 -11.01 -17.57
N LEU A 147 6.47 -10.83 -16.35
CA LEU A 147 7.59 -9.92 -16.11
C LEU A 147 8.88 -10.41 -16.78
N THR A 148 9.16 -11.71 -16.75
CA THR A 148 10.33 -12.29 -17.43
C THR A 148 10.24 -12.12 -18.94
N ALA A 149 9.07 -12.37 -19.53
CA ALA A 149 8.84 -12.19 -20.96
C ALA A 149 9.00 -10.72 -21.39
N ARG A 150 8.50 -9.78 -20.56
CA ARG A 150 8.65 -8.34 -20.81
C ARG A 150 10.10 -7.89 -20.67
N ALA A 151 10.85 -8.40 -19.71
CA ALA A 151 12.26 -8.06 -19.50
C ALA A 151 13.21 -8.62 -20.58
N ALA A 152 12.72 -9.51 -21.45
CA ALA A 152 13.52 -10.11 -22.52
C ALA A 152 13.81 -9.15 -23.68
N THR A 153 13.04 -8.07 -23.82
CA THR A 153 13.21 -7.06 -24.88
C THR A 153 13.14 -5.65 -24.29
N HIS A 154 13.50 -4.65 -25.09
CA HIS A 154 13.41 -3.25 -24.69
C HIS A 154 12.70 -2.42 -25.76
N PRO A 155 12.02 -1.31 -25.39
CA PRO A 155 11.51 -0.34 -26.34
C PRO A 155 12.62 0.25 -27.20
N MET A 156 12.33 0.44 -28.49
CA MET A 156 13.21 1.21 -29.38
C MET A 156 13.00 2.70 -29.12
N VAL A 157 14.07 3.41 -28.77
CA VAL A 157 14.05 4.86 -28.50
C VAL A 157 15.25 5.54 -29.15
N ASP A 158 15.08 6.82 -29.50
CA ASP A 158 16.18 7.66 -29.94
C ASP A 158 16.90 8.23 -28.72
N ALA A 159 18.11 7.73 -28.44
CA ALA A 159 18.89 8.12 -27.28
C ALA A 159 19.19 9.63 -27.24
N LYS A 160 19.42 10.26 -28.39
CA LYS A 160 19.74 11.69 -28.45
C LYS A 160 18.53 12.54 -28.13
N LEU A 161 17.38 12.17 -28.69
CA LEU A 161 16.11 12.84 -28.40
C LEU A 161 15.73 12.69 -26.93
N ILE A 162 15.78 11.47 -26.39
CA ILE A 162 15.47 11.22 -24.97
C ILE A 162 16.38 12.05 -24.06
N ARG A 163 17.69 12.08 -24.34
CA ARG A 163 18.63 12.90 -23.56
C ARG A 163 18.28 14.38 -23.59
N ARG A 164 18.01 14.94 -24.77
CA ARG A 164 17.60 16.35 -24.92
C ARG A 164 16.33 16.68 -24.14
N GLU A 165 15.32 15.81 -24.20
CA GLU A 165 14.09 16.02 -23.45
C GLU A 165 14.27 15.84 -21.93
N LEU A 166 15.14 14.92 -21.49
CA LEU A 166 15.53 14.82 -20.08
C LEU A 166 16.21 16.10 -19.59
N ASP A 167 17.12 16.68 -20.38
CA ASP A 167 17.79 17.94 -20.06
C ASP A 167 16.79 19.11 -19.94
N ARG A 168 15.78 19.15 -20.81
CA ARG A 168 14.69 20.13 -20.75
C ARG A 168 13.79 19.96 -19.53
N LEU A 169 13.41 18.72 -19.19
CA LEU A 169 12.45 18.42 -18.13
C LEU A 169 13.07 18.44 -16.73
N PHE A 170 14.39 18.29 -16.64
CA PHE A 170 15.18 18.32 -15.41
C PHE A 170 16.31 19.36 -15.52
N PRO A 171 15.98 20.66 -15.60
CA PRO A 171 16.94 21.72 -15.91
C PRO A 171 17.96 21.98 -14.80
N ASP A 172 17.69 21.58 -13.56
CA ASP A 172 18.58 21.69 -12.39
C ASP A 172 19.95 20.98 -12.58
N GLN A 173 20.18 20.29 -13.71
CA GLN A 173 21.42 19.61 -14.06
C GLN A 173 22.16 20.19 -15.29
N CYS A 174 21.55 21.13 -16.02
CA CYS A 174 22.25 21.78 -17.14
C CYS A 174 23.19 22.84 -16.58
N ALA A 175 24.50 22.61 -16.72
CA ALA A 175 25.46 23.70 -16.58
C ALA A 175 25.05 24.84 -17.53
N PRO A 176 25.01 26.11 -17.07
CA PRO A 176 24.73 27.23 -17.96
C PRO A 176 25.78 27.26 -19.07
N ASP A 177 25.33 27.52 -20.28
CA ASP A 177 26.07 27.48 -21.54
C ASP A 177 27.56 27.83 -21.41
N GLY A 178 28.44 26.84 -21.65
CA GLY A 178 29.86 27.05 -21.90
C GLY A 178 30.85 26.74 -20.76
N ALA A 179 30.41 26.26 -19.60
CA ALA A 179 31.31 25.96 -18.47
C ALA A 179 31.39 24.46 -18.13
N GLY A 180 32.00 23.64 -18.99
CA GLY A 180 32.41 22.26 -18.68
C GLY A 180 31.28 21.30 -18.25
N PRO A 181 31.57 20.00 -18.01
CA PRO A 181 30.60 19.12 -17.37
C PRO A 181 30.25 19.69 -15.98
N ALA A 182 28.96 19.63 -15.61
CA ALA A 182 28.49 19.91 -14.25
C ALA A 182 29.49 19.33 -13.25
N THR A 183 29.94 20.14 -12.29
CA THR A 183 30.97 19.77 -11.32
C THR A 183 30.71 18.36 -10.81
N ALA A 184 31.75 17.53 -10.80
CA ALA A 184 31.75 16.14 -10.36
C ALA A 184 31.50 16.02 -8.84
N GLU A 185 30.50 16.72 -8.31
CA GLU A 185 30.16 16.83 -6.89
C GLU A 185 28.66 16.61 -6.62
N GLU A 186 27.76 16.81 -7.59
CA GLU A 186 26.33 16.58 -7.38
C GLU A 186 25.88 15.16 -7.76
N PRO A 187 25.19 14.43 -6.86
CA PRO A 187 24.73 13.08 -7.13
C PRO A 187 23.60 13.07 -8.18
N LEU A 188 23.62 12.06 -9.05
CA LEU A 188 22.59 11.80 -10.07
C LEU A 188 21.17 11.94 -9.52
N ASP A 189 20.35 12.80 -10.14
CA ASP A 189 18.93 12.89 -9.79
C ASP A 189 18.22 11.58 -10.14
N ARG A 190 17.71 10.94 -9.09
CA ARG A 190 16.99 9.68 -9.18
C ARG A 190 15.65 9.82 -9.93
N GLN A 191 15.07 11.03 -10.00
CA GLN A 191 13.87 11.30 -10.79
C GLN A 191 14.19 11.33 -12.30
N ARG A 192 15.32 11.94 -12.70
CA ARG A 192 15.83 11.88 -14.07
C ARG A 192 16.16 10.45 -14.49
N LEU A 193 16.84 9.69 -13.61
CA LEU A 193 17.10 8.26 -13.81
C LEU A 193 15.80 7.45 -13.99
N ALA A 194 14.78 7.75 -13.20
CA ALA A 194 13.47 7.10 -13.33
C ALA A 194 12.80 7.38 -14.68
N ALA A 195 12.90 8.60 -15.19
CA ALA A 195 12.40 8.96 -16.52
C ALA A 195 13.17 8.23 -17.63
N ALA A 196 14.49 8.17 -17.55
CA ALA A 196 15.32 7.41 -18.50
C ALA A 196 14.99 5.91 -18.50
N LEU A 197 14.80 5.30 -17.33
CA LEU A 197 14.37 3.91 -17.20
C LEU A 197 12.99 3.66 -17.79
N ALA A 198 12.01 4.52 -17.50
CA ALA A 198 10.66 4.40 -18.04
C ALA A 198 10.62 4.52 -19.57
N ALA A 199 11.52 5.29 -20.17
CA ALA A 199 11.65 5.37 -21.63
C ALA A 199 12.23 4.07 -22.24
N THR A 200 13.19 3.45 -21.54
CA THR A 200 14.05 2.36 -22.04
C THR A 200 13.64 0.96 -21.56
N GLN A 201 12.59 0.83 -20.77
CA GLN A 201 12.08 -0.45 -20.25
C GLN A 201 10.58 -0.60 -20.51
N TRP A 202 10.12 -1.84 -20.74
CA TRP A 202 8.69 -2.13 -20.84
C TRP A 202 7.98 -2.09 -19.49
N THR A 203 8.69 -2.42 -18.41
CA THR A 203 8.18 -2.34 -17.05
C THR A 203 9.16 -1.54 -16.20
N THR A 204 8.67 -0.55 -15.46
CA THR A 204 9.49 0.26 -14.55
C THR A 204 8.81 0.37 -13.20
N VAL A 205 9.56 0.21 -12.13
CA VAL A 205 9.09 0.40 -10.75
C VAL A 205 9.77 1.63 -10.16
N ILE A 206 8.98 2.67 -9.90
CA ILE A 206 9.43 3.88 -9.20
C ILE A 206 9.01 3.77 -7.74
N ALA A 207 9.94 3.28 -6.92
CA ALA A 207 9.80 3.18 -5.48
C ALA A 207 10.15 4.51 -4.81
N GLY A 208 9.49 4.84 -3.70
CA GLY A 208 9.91 5.97 -2.88
C GLY A 208 8.95 6.24 -1.73
N GLY A 209 9.50 6.79 -0.64
CA GLY A 209 8.70 7.25 0.49
C GLY A 209 7.69 8.34 0.09
N PRO A 210 6.79 8.75 0.99
CA PRO A 210 5.94 9.91 0.73
C PRO A 210 6.82 11.14 0.44
N GLY A 211 6.31 12.12 -0.29
CA GLY A 211 7.04 13.37 -0.49
C GLY A 211 8.31 13.32 -1.35
N THR A 212 8.73 12.15 -1.85
CA THR A 212 9.93 12.02 -2.72
C THR A 212 9.73 12.49 -4.16
N GLY A 213 8.58 13.12 -4.45
CA GLY A 213 8.24 13.62 -5.78
C GLY A 213 7.84 12.52 -6.78
N LYS A 214 7.29 11.39 -6.32
CA LYS A 214 6.79 10.31 -7.20
C LYS A 214 5.86 10.83 -8.29
N THR A 215 4.80 11.56 -7.92
CA THR A 215 3.83 12.08 -8.89
C THR A 215 4.41 13.15 -9.82
N HIS A 216 5.37 13.93 -9.33
CA HIS A 216 6.16 14.87 -10.14
C HIS A 216 7.03 14.17 -11.18
N THR A 217 7.62 13.03 -10.78
CA THR A 217 8.39 12.14 -11.66
C THR A 217 7.47 11.50 -12.71
N ILE A 218 6.27 11.04 -12.33
CA ILE A 218 5.26 10.50 -13.26
C ILE A 218 4.95 11.52 -14.36
N ALA A 219 4.65 12.77 -13.99
CA ALA A 219 4.31 13.81 -14.97
C ALA A 219 5.44 14.02 -16.00
N ARG A 220 6.70 14.06 -15.56
CA ARG A 220 7.87 14.17 -16.46
C ARG A 220 8.13 12.93 -17.29
N VAL A 221 7.93 11.73 -16.74
CA VAL A 221 7.98 10.47 -17.50
C VAL A 221 6.98 10.53 -18.66
N LEU A 222 5.75 10.96 -18.39
CA LEU A 222 4.72 11.06 -19.43
C LEU A 222 5.07 12.12 -20.46
N ALA A 223 5.57 13.29 -20.04
CA ALA A 223 5.95 14.38 -20.95
C ALA A 223 7.10 13.94 -21.87
N LEU A 224 8.09 13.22 -21.32
CA LEU A 224 9.20 12.63 -22.08
C LEU A 224 8.69 11.65 -23.16
N LEU A 225 7.77 10.76 -22.79
CA LEU A 225 7.22 9.77 -23.71
C LEU A 225 6.38 10.42 -24.81
N VAL A 226 5.54 11.41 -24.47
CA VAL A 226 4.74 12.17 -25.44
C VAL A 226 5.64 12.88 -26.44
N ALA A 227 6.66 13.61 -25.97
CA ALA A 227 7.62 14.28 -26.84
C ALA A 227 8.38 13.31 -27.75
N HIS A 228 8.74 12.12 -27.24
CA HIS A 228 9.37 11.07 -28.04
C HIS A 228 8.43 10.56 -29.15
N GLN A 229 7.15 10.38 -28.86
CA GLN A 229 6.16 9.94 -29.86
C GLN A 229 5.91 11.02 -30.93
N GLU A 230 5.76 12.28 -30.53
CA GLU A 230 5.50 13.40 -31.45
C GLU A 230 6.66 13.64 -32.43
N ALA A 231 7.88 13.30 -32.04
CA ALA A 231 9.04 13.37 -32.91
C ALA A 231 9.08 12.29 -34.00
N ILE A 232 8.26 11.24 -33.90
CA ILE A 232 8.19 10.17 -34.90
C ILE A 232 7.19 10.58 -36.01
N PRO A 233 7.63 10.82 -37.25
CA PRO A 233 6.75 11.29 -38.32
C PRO A 233 5.61 10.31 -38.61
N GLY A 234 4.37 10.81 -38.58
CA GLY A 234 3.16 10.02 -38.89
C GLY A 234 2.72 9.06 -37.77
N ALA A 235 3.35 9.08 -36.60
CA ALA A 235 2.94 8.25 -35.48
C ALA A 235 1.64 8.79 -34.84
N PRO A 236 0.71 7.91 -34.41
CA PRO A 236 -0.49 8.33 -33.69
C PRO A 236 -0.11 8.84 -32.29
N ALA A 237 -0.99 9.68 -31.71
CA ALA A 237 -0.83 10.14 -30.33
C ALA A 237 -0.82 8.95 -29.34
N LEU A 238 0.00 9.04 -28.29
CA LEU A 238 0.06 8.02 -27.25
C LEU A 238 -1.26 7.93 -26.50
N ARG A 239 -1.77 6.70 -26.36
CA ARG A 239 -2.90 6.42 -25.47
C ARG A 239 -2.34 6.11 -24.08
N ILE A 240 -2.59 7.00 -23.14
CA ILE A 240 -2.07 6.92 -21.77
C ILE A 240 -3.23 6.58 -20.82
N ALA A 241 -3.00 5.61 -19.93
CA ALA A 241 -3.89 5.32 -18.82
C ALA A 241 -3.22 5.64 -17.49
N LEU A 242 -3.91 6.39 -16.63
CA LEU A 242 -3.55 6.57 -15.23
C LEU A 242 -4.47 5.72 -14.37
N ALA A 243 -3.90 4.95 -13.44
CA ALA A 243 -4.67 4.10 -12.56
C ALA A 243 -4.14 4.10 -11.12
N ALA A 244 -5.04 3.80 -10.20
CA ALA A 244 -4.71 3.56 -8.80
C ALA A 244 -5.63 2.46 -8.23
N PRO A 245 -5.30 1.85 -7.08
CA PRO A 245 -6.14 0.82 -6.47
C PRO A 245 -7.46 1.36 -5.90
N THR A 246 -7.50 2.62 -5.46
CA THR A 246 -8.67 3.27 -4.86
C THR A 246 -9.11 4.50 -5.65
N GLY A 247 -10.39 4.87 -5.54
CA GLY A 247 -10.93 6.06 -6.22
C GLY A 247 -10.27 7.36 -5.75
N LYS A 248 -9.99 7.47 -4.45
CA LYS A 248 -9.28 8.60 -3.84
C LYS A 248 -7.86 8.76 -4.38
N ALA A 249 -7.09 7.66 -4.45
CA ALA A 249 -5.74 7.69 -5.02
C ALA A 249 -5.76 8.07 -6.51
N ALA A 250 -6.72 7.55 -7.27
CA ALA A 250 -6.87 7.90 -8.69
C ALA A 250 -7.20 9.39 -8.87
N ALA A 251 -8.10 9.94 -8.06
CA ALA A 251 -8.44 11.37 -8.10
C ALA A 251 -7.22 12.26 -7.80
N ARG A 252 -6.45 11.92 -6.76
CA ARG A 252 -5.21 12.64 -6.39
C ARG A 252 -4.14 12.57 -7.48
N LEU A 253 -3.94 11.39 -8.07
CA LEU A 253 -3.01 11.20 -9.19
C LEU A 253 -3.41 12.10 -10.37
N GLN A 254 -4.69 12.11 -10.74
CA GLN A 254 -5.20 12.94 -11.84
C GLN A 254 -4.96 14.42 -11.59
N GLU A 255 -5.27 14.89 -10.38
CA GLU A 255 -5.09 16.29 -9.97
C GLU A 255 -3.62 16.71 -10.03
N SER A 256 -2.74 15.98 -9.35
CA SER A 256 -1.30 16.29 -9.32
C SER A 256 -0.62 16.25 -10.69
N VAL A 257 -1.12 15.43 -11.62
CA VAL A 257 -0.65 15.42 -13.02
C VAL A 257 -1.22 16.61 -13.79
N ARG A 258 -2.51 16.94 -13.61
CA ARG A 258 -3.17 18.09 -14.26
C ARG A 258 -2.53 19.42 -13.88
N GLU A 259 -2.22 19.62 -12.60
CA GLU A 259 -1.54 20.84 -12.11
C GLU A 259 -0.21 21.11 -12.83
N GLN A 260 0.50 20.04 -13.21
CA GLN A 260 1.79 20.15 -13.90
C GLN A 260 1.66 20.12 -15.42
N ALA A 261 0.48 19.76 -15.96
CA ALA A 261 0.32 19.46 -17.37
C ALA A 261 0.57 20.68 -18.28
N GLY A 262 0.16 21.88 -17.85
CA GLY A 262 0.35 23.11 -18.61
C GLY A 262 1.82 23.46 -18.83
N ASP A 263 2.65 23.31 -17.79
CA ASP A 263 4.07 23.70 -17.84
C ASP A 263 4.93 22.76 -18.69
N ILE A 264 4.52 21.49 -18.81
CA ILE A 264 5.33 20.44 -19.46
C ILE A 264 4.68 19.86 -20.73
N GLY A 265 3.56 20.44 -21.18
CA GLY A 265 2.92 20.10 -22.46
C GLY A 265 2.20 18.75 -22.47
N LEU A 266 1.57 18.35 -21.37
CA LEU A 266 0.81 17.10 -21.31
C LEU A 266 -0.63 17.29 -21.81
N PRO A 267 -1.21 16.28 -22.49
CA PRO A 267 -2.64 16.26 -22.79
C PRO A 267 -3.48 16.11 -21.51
N GLU A 268 -4.78 16.40 -21.60
CA GLU A 268 -5.68 16.11 -20.49
C GLU A 268 -5.79 14.59 -20.28
N LEU A 269 -5.41 14.13 -19.09
CA LEU A 269 -5.43 12.73 -18.71
C LEU A 269 -6.52 12.47 -17.68
N THR A 270 -7.16 11.30 -17.79
CA THR A 270 -8.14 10.83 -16.81
C THR A 270 -7.57 9.63 -16.06
N ALA A 271 -7.76 9.62 -14.74
CA ALA A 271 -7.37 8.48 -13.91
C ALA A 271 -8.58 7.64 -13.52
N ALA A 272 -8.37 6.33 -13.41
CA ALA A 272 -9.40 5.38 -13.03
C ALA A 272 -8.91 4.43 -11.94
N THR A 273 -9.84 3.73 -11.28
CA THR A 273 -9.43 2.60 -10.44
C THR A 273 -8.97 1.43 -11.31
N LEU A 274 -8.08 0.57 -10.81
CA LEU A 274 -7.67 -0.65 -11.53
C LEU A 274 -8.88 -1.52 -11.93
N HIS A 275 -9.90 -1.60 -11.08
CA HIS A 275 -11.13 -2.31 -11.39
C HIS A 275 -11.87 -1.73 -12.59
N ARG A 276 -11.93 -0.40 -12.69
CA ARG A 276 -12.56 0.29 -13.82
C ARG A 276 -11.71 0.17 -15.09
N LEU A 277 -10.39 0.31 -14.96
CA LEU A 277 -9.46 0.15 -16.09
C LEU A 277 -9.57 -1.25 -16.71
N LEU A 278 -9.61 -2.30 -15.89
CA LEU A 278 -9.75 -3.69 -16.36
C LEU A 278 -11.18 -4.05 -16.80
N GLY A 279 -12.15 -3.14 -16.62
CA GLY A 279 -13.54 -3.32 -16.99
C GLY A 279 -14.21 -4.42 -16.16
N TRP A 280 -14.25 -4.25 -14.83
CA TRP A 280 -14.93 -5.18 -13.93
C TRP A 280 -16.42 -5.36 -14.29
N GLN A 281 -16.90 -6.60 -14.35
CA GLN A 281 -18.29 -6.95 -14.71
C GLN A 281 -18.99 -7.70 -13.57
N ARG A 282 -20.21 -7.26 -13.22
CA ARG A 282 -21.05 -7.96 -12.24
C ARG A 282 -21.59 -9.26 -12.86
N GLY A 283 -21.39 -10.40 -12.19
CA GLY A 283 -22.07 -11.67 -12.51
C GLY A 283 -21.49 -12.51 -13.67
N GLY A 284 -20.41 -12.09 -14.33
CA GLY A 284 -19.80 -12.84 -15.44
C GLY A 284 -18.74 -13.88 -15.02
N ALA A 285 -18.62 -14.97 -15.79
CA ALA A 285 -17.59 -16.01 -15.61
C ALA A 285 -16.14 -15.47 -15.75
N GLY A 286 -15.96 -14.39 -16.52
CA GLY A 286 -14.77 -13.54 -16.51
C GLY A 286 -15.07 -12.24 -15.78
N ARG A 287 -14.59 -12.07 -14.55
CA ARG A 287 -14.87 -10.88 -13.72
C ARG A 287 -14.34 -9.56 -14.31
N PHE A 288 -13.50 -9.60 -15.34
CA PHE A 288 -12.88 -8.45 -15.98
C PHE A 288 -12.94 -8.60 -17.50
N ARG A 289 -13.31 -7.51 -18.20
CA ARG A 289 -13.34 -7.41 -19.66
C ARG A 289 -11.95 -7.56 -20.28
N HIS A 290 -10.94 -6.94 -19.68
CA HIS A 290 -9.58 -6.96 -20.20
C HIS A 290 -8.75 -8.07 -19.56
N ASN A 291 -8.03 -8.82 -20.40
CA ASN A 291 -7.28 -10.02 -20.02
C ASN A 291 -6.23 -10.40 -21.08
N GLU A 292 -5.69 -11.61 -20.98
CA GLU A 292 -4.67 -12.14 -21.88
C GLU A 292 -5.16 -12.47 -23.32
N PHE A 293 -6.43 -12.26 -23.63
CA PHE A 293 -7.00 -12.37 -24.98
C PHE A 293 -7.64 -11.06 -25.45
N ASN A 294 -7.88 -10.12 -24.54
CA ASN A 294 -8.40 -8.79 -24.82
C ASN A 294 -7.60 -7.74 -24.03
N ARG A 295 -6.48 -7.29 -24.61
CA ARG A 295 -5.55 -6.38 -23.94
C ARG A 295 -6.15 -4.98 -23.76
N LEU A 296 -5.56 -4.24 -22.83
CA LEU A 296 -5.83 -2.82 -22.63
C LEU A 296 -5.40 -2.00 -23.86
N PRO A 297 -6.24 -1.08 -24.37
CA PRO A 297 -5.97 -0.30 -25.57
C PRO A 297 -5.08 0.92 -25.30
N TYR A 298 -4.05 0.77 -24.47
CA TYR A 298 -3.13 1.84 -24.06
C TYR A 298 -1.69 1.48 -24.43
N ASP A 299 -0.92 2.52 -24.76
CA ASP A 299 0.52 2.43 -25.09
C ASP A 299 1.37 2.66 -23.84
N VAL A 300 0.86 3.44 -22.88
CA VAL A 300 1.49 3.69 -21.58
C VAL A 300 0.45 3.52 -20.47
N ILE A 301 0.77 2.76 -19.44
CA ILE A 301 -0.07 2.55 -18.26
C ILE A 301 0.75 2.91 -17.02
N VAL A 302 0.26 3.87 -16.24
CA VAL A 302 0.84 4.24 -14.95
C VAL A 302 -0.09 3.78 -13.84
N VAL A 303 0.46 3.06 -12.85
CA VAL A 303 -0.27 2.63 -11.66
C VAL A 303 0.39 3.24 -10.43
N ASP A 304 -0.29 4.17 -9.77
CA ASP A 304 0.17 4.77 -8.51
C ASP A 304 -0.40 4.02 -7.29
N GLU A 305 0.21 4.21 -6.12
CA GLU A 305 -0.10 3.50 -4.86
C GLU A 305 -0.06 1.97 -5.02
N THR A 306 0.93 1.46 -5.76
CA THR A 306 1.09 0.02 -6.05
C THR A 306 1.32 -0.82 -4.79
N SER A 307 1.72 -0.22 -3.67
CA SER A 307 1.82 -0.88 -2.35
C SER A 307 0.49 -1.50 -1.89
N MET A 308 -0.65 -0.91 -2.29
CA MET A 308 -1.97 -1.42 -1.97
C MET A 308 -2.49 -2.46 -2.97
N VAL A 309 -1.76 -2.77 -4.05
CA VAL A 309 -2.17 -3.73 -5.08
C VAL A 309 -1.87 -5.16 -4.62
N SER A 310 -2.91 -5.97 -4.52
CA SER A 310 -2.79 -7.38 -4.11
C SER A 310 -2.24 -8.29 -5.20
N LEU A 311 -1.79 -9.49 -4.83
CA LEU A 311 -1.34 -10.51 -5.79
C LEU A 311 -2.41 -10.82 -6.83
N THR A 312 -3.66 -10.98 -6.39
CA THR A 312 -4.77 -11.26 -7.29
C THR A 312 -4.95 -10.13 -8.30
N MET A 313 -4.92 -8.87 -7.88
CA MET A 313 -5.08 -7.74 -8.80
C MET A 313 -3.90 -7.65 -9.78
N MET A 314 -2.66 -7.80 -9.32
CA MET A 314 -1.48 -7.77 -10.20
C MET A 314 -1.51 -8.92 -11.23
N SER A 315 -1.89 -10.14 -10.81
CA SER A 315 -2.03 -11.30 -11.70
C SER A 315 -3.11 -11.13 -12.78
N ARG A 316 -4.02 -10.16 -12.62
CA ARG A 316 -5.01 -9.77 -13.64
C ARG A 316 -4.53 -8.61 -14.49
N LEU A 317 -3.85 -7.64 -13.88
CA LEU A 317 -3.31 -6.49 -14.57
C LEU A 317 -2.26 -6.90 -15.60
N LEU A 318 -1.22 -7.64 -15.18
CA LEU A 318 -0.06 -7.94 -16.04
C LEU A 318 -0.45 -8.65 -17.35
N PRO A 319 -1.26 -9.72 -17.35
CA PRO A 319 -1.69 -10.34 -18.61
C PRO A 319 -2.61 -9.45 -19.44
N ALA A 320 -3.25 -8.42 -18.87
CA ALA A 320 -4.07 -7.46 -19.62
C ALA A 320 -3.24 -6.35 -20.29
N VAL A 321 -1.97 -6.16 -19.90
CA VAL A 321 -1.05 -5.20 -20.54
C VAL A 321 -0.46 -5.82 -21.80
N ARG A 322 -0.40 -5.05 -22.90
CA ARG A 322 0.24 -5.54 -24.13
C ARG A 322 1.75 -5.70 -23.93
N PRO A 323 2.40 -6.71 -24.53
CA PRO A 323 3.85 -6.90 -24.41
C PRO A 323 4.69 -5.67 -24.81
N ASP A 324 4.19 -4.88 -25.76
CA ASP A 324 4.79 -3.67 -26.32
C ASP A 324 4.25 -2.35 -25.71
N ALA A 325 3.43 -2.42 -24.66
CA ALA A 325 3.00 -1.24 -23.91
C ALA A 325 3.96 -0.99 -22.74
N ARG A 326 4.20 0.28 -22.37
CA ARG A 326 4.99 0.63 -21.19
C ARG A 326 4.13 0.59 -19.92
N LEU A 327 4.62 -0.09 -18.88
CA LEU A 327 3.98 -0.18 -17.57
C LEU A 327 4.88 0.49 -16.51
N VAL A 328 4.37 1.54 -15.87
CA VAL A 328 5.06 2.24 -14.79
C VAL A 328 4.31 2.00 -13.48
N LEU A 329 4.92 1.22 -12.58
CA LEU A 329 4.41 0.96 -11.25
C LEU A 329 5.05 1.93 -10.26
N VAL A 330 4.23 2.65 -9.51
CA VAL A 330 4.68 3.67 -8.57
C VAL A 330 4.12 3.38 -7.18
N GLY A 331 4.95 3.53 -6.16
CA GLY A 331 4.52 3.28 -4.79
C GLY A 331 5.66 3.27 -3.79
N ASP A 332 5.32 2.87 -2.57
CA ASP A 332 6.26 2.80 -1.44
C ASP A 332 6.32 1.38 -0.89
N PRO A 333 7.44 0.65 -1.07
CA PRO A 333 7.56 -0.73 -0.59
C PRO A 333 7.60 -0.85 0.94
N ASP A 334 7.85 0.26 1.66
CA ASP A 334 7.96 0.28 3.11
C ASP A 334 6.62 0.66 3.79
N GLN A 335 5.61 1.09 3.03
CA GLN A 335 4.25 1.30 3.54
C GLN A 335 3.51 -0.02 3.77
N LEU A 336 2.45 0.05 4.58
CA LEU A 336 1.51 -1.05 4.76
C LEU A 336 1.05 -1.59 3.41
N ALA A 337 1.26 -2.88 3.20
CA ALA A 337 0.84 -3.57 2.00
C ALA A 337 -0.70 -3.74 1.96
N SER A 338 -1.21 -4.18 0.81
CA SER A 338 -2.64 -4.51 0.62
C SER A 338 -3.19 -5.40 1.76
N VAL A 339 -4.47 -5.24 2.11
CA VAL A 339 -5.15 -6.13 3.08
C VAL A 339 -5.28 -7.55 2.54
N ASP A 340 -5.44 -7.68 1.22
CA ASP A 340 -5.46 -8.98 0.53
C ASP A 340 -4.05 -9.60 0.47
N ALA A 341 -4.00 -10.90 0.18
CA ALA A 341 -2.76 -11.66 0.06
C ALA A 341 -1.74 -11.06 -0.93
N GLY A 342 -0.48 -11.04 -0.48
CA GLY A 342 0.71 -10.62 -1.20
C GLY A 342 1.12 -9.17 -0.95
N ALA A 343 2.43 -8.92 -0.99
CA ALA A 343 3.02 -7.58 -0.96
C ALA A 343 3.83 -7.38 -2.24
N VAL A 344 3.12 -7.38 -3.38
CA VAL A 344 3.76 -7.51 -4.70
C VAL A 344 4.83 -6.44 -4.95
N LEU A 345 4.57 -5.18 -4.60
CA LEU A 345 5.55 -4.11 -4.78
C LEU A 345 6.84 -4.37 -3.96
N ALA A 346 6.69 -4.70 -2.68
CA ALA A 346 7.82 -5.00 -1.82
C ALA A 346 8.60 -6.22 -2.31
N ASP A 347 7.88 -7.25 -2.78
CA ASP A 347 8.49 -8.47 -3.32
C ASP A 347 9.24 -8.22 -4.64
N LEU A 348 8.70 -7.38 -5.53
CA LEU A 348 9.40 -6.99 -6.76
C LEU A 348 10.67 -6.17 -6.47
N VAL A 349 10.60 -5.25 -5.51
CA VAL A 349 11.75 -4.43 -5.09
C VAL A 349 12.82 -5.28 -4.35
N ALA A 350 12.42 -6.36 -3.70
CA ALA A 350 13.32 -7.23 -2.93
C ALA A 350 13.84 -8.47 -3.68
N GLY A 351 13.04 -9.06 -4.59
CA GLY A 351 13.27 -10.35 -5.25
C GLY A 351 14.36 -10.34 -6.32
N PRO A 352 14.58 -11.39 -7.10
CA PRO A 352 15.60 -11.37 -8.16
C PRO A 352 15.27 -10.31 -9.22
N VAL A 353 16.30 -9.82 -9.92
CA VAL A 353 16.15 -8.82 -10.98
C VAL A 353 16.12 -9.54 -12.34
N PRO A 354 14.94 -9.72 -12.96
CA PRO A 354 14.88 -10.32 -14.28
C PRO A 354 15.30 -9.30 -15.33
N GLY A 355 16.24 -9.65 -16.20
CA GLY A 355 16.53 -8.86 -17.40
C GLY A 355 18.00 -8.76 -17.75
N ARG A 356 18.26 -8.15 -18.91
CA ARG A 356 19.59 -7.74 -19.35
C ARG A 356 19.70 -6.22 -19.24
N ALA A 357 20.90 -5.72 -18.93
CA ALA A 357 21.16 -4.30 -18.97
C ALA A 357 20.88 -3.75 -20.39
N ASN A 358 20.15 -2.64 -20.47
CA ASN A 358 19.88 -1.99 -21.74
C ASN A 358 21.03 -1.00 -22.06
N PRO A 359 21.87 -1.24 -23.09
CA PRO A 359 23.01 -0.36 -23.41
C PRO A 359 22.58 1.05 -23.84
N VAL A 360 21.32 1.22 -24.27
CA VAL A 360 20.78 2.54 -24.63
C VAL A 360 20.65 3.44 -23.39
N LEU A 361 20.40 2.86 -22.22
CA LEU A 361 20.32 3.61 -20.96
C LEU A 361 21.65 4.31 -20.64
N ASP A 362 22.77 3.59 -20.77
CA ASP A 362 24.12 4.14 -20.54
C ASP A 362 24.44 5.25 -21.55
N THR A 363 23.96 5.10 -22.79
CA THR A 363 24.13 6.11 -23.85
C THR A 363 23.35 7.39 -23.54
N ILE A 364 22.10 7.26 -23.05
CA ILE A 364 21.25 8.39 -22.67
C ILE A 364 21.86 9.16 -21.49
N LEU A 365 22.30 8.43 -20.46
CA LEU A 365 22.84 9.01 -19.23
C LEU A 365 24.31 9.41 -19.37
N GLY A 366 24.98 9.11 -20.49
CA GLY A 366 26.28 9.71 -20.84
C GLY A 366 27.40 9.53 -19.81
N GLY A 367 27.43 8.41 -19.06
CA GLY A 367 28.40 8.17 -17.99
C GLY A 367 28.00 8.66 -16.59
N GLU A 368 26.84 9.33 -16.44
CA GLU A 368 26.28 9.76 -15.14
C GLU A 368 26.14 8.58 -14.16
N LEU A 369 25.82 7.37 -14.67
CA LEU A 369 25.73 6.13 -13.87
C LEU A 369 27.08 5.70 -13.25
N GLN A 370 28.18 5.90 -13.98
CA GLN A 370 29.53 5.57 -13.51
C GLN A 370 30.01 6.59 -12.48
N SER A 371 29.72 7.88 -12.72
CA SER A 371 29.96 8.94 -11.72
C SER A 371 29.17 8.70 -10.43
N ALA A 372 27.89 8.33 -10.55
CA ALA A 372 27.03 8.01 -9.41
C ALA A 372 27.47 6.76 -8.62
N ALA A 373 28.34 5.90 -9.18
CA ALA A 373 28.89 4.76 -8.45
C ALA A 373 30.06 5.14 -7.54
N ILE A 374 30.72 6.27 -7.81
CA ILE A 374 31.92 6.74 -7.11
C ILE A 374 31.54 7.76 -6.01
N HIS A 375 30.41 8.46 -6.17
CA HIS A 375 29.97 9.49 -5.23
C HIS A 375 29.48 8.98 -3.87
N PRO A 376 29.92 9.59 -2.75
CA PRO A 376 29.28 9.44 -1.45
C PRO A 376 27.83 9.96 -1.53
N GLY A 377 26.84 9.07 -1.34
CA GLY A 377 25.42 9.40 -1.54
C GLY A 377 24.87 9.04 -2.94
N GLY A 378 25.69 8.43 -3.80
CA GLY A 378 25.32 7.86 -5.09
C GLY A 378 24.53 6.54 -5.00
N LEU A 379 24.56 5.73 -6.05
CA LEU A 379 23.83 4.47 -6.13
C LEU A 379 24.65 3.31 -5.53
N SER A 380 24.08 2.64 -4.54
CA SER A 380 24.67 1.41 -3.98
C SER A 380 24.78 0.29 -5.03
N ALA A 381 25.65 -0.70 -4.80
CA ALA A 381 25.79 -1.85 -5.70
C ALA A 381 24.46 -2.58 -5.93
N ARG A 382 23.66 -2.73 -4.87
CA ARG A 382 22.31 -3.31 -4.95
C ARG A 382 21.38 -2.43 -5.77
N GLU A 383 21.40 -1.11 -5.61
CA GLU A 383 20.56 -0.21 -6.42
C GLU A 383 20.95 -0.26 -7.90
N ARG A 384 22.25 -0.37 -8.22
CA ARG A 384 22.71 -0.51 -9.61
C ARG A 384 22.23 -1.81 -10.25
N ASP A 385 22.34 -2.93 -9.54
CA ASP A 385 21.79 -4.22 -9.99
C ASP A 385 20.29 -4.12 -10.30
N ARG A 386 19.54 -3.42 -9.45
CA ARG A 386 18.08 -3.21 -9.58
C ARG A 386 17.67 -2.39 -10.80
N LEU A 387 18.54 -1.51 -11.31
CA LEU A 387 18.25 -0.76 -12.53
C LEU A 387 18.08 -1.68 -13.75
N THR A 388 18.74 -2.84 -13.75
CA THR A 388 18.65 -3.80 -14.87
C THR A 388 17.25 -4.38 -15.04
N GLY A 389 16.47 -4.48 -13.96
CA GLY A 389 15.06 -4.88 -13.98
C GLY A 389 14.10 -3.69 -13.95
N GLY A 390 14.58 -2.48 -14.24
CA GLY A 390 13.76 -1.28 -14.30
C GLY A 390 13.30 -0.76 -12.94
N ILE A 391 14.00 -1.05 -11.84
CA ILE A 391 13.61 -0.62 -10.50
C ILE A 391 14.49 0.54 -10.04
N VAL A 392 13.87 1.64 -9.62
CA VAL A 392 14.54 2.84 -9.10
C VAL A 392 13.88 3.30 -7.81
N ARG A 393 14.67 3.70 -6.82
CA ARG A 393 14.18 4.21 -5.54
C ARG A 393 14.53 5.68 -5.34
N LEU A 394 13.52 6.53 -5.26
CA LEU A 394 13.64 7.95 -4.94
C LEU A 394 13.91 8.12 -3.43
N THR A 395 14.90 8.94 -3.07
CA THR A 395 15.36 9.11 -1.68
C THR A 395 15.21 10.54 -1.13
N ARG A 396 15.24 11.57 -1.97
CA ARG A 396 15.06 12.97 -1.52
C ARG A 396 13.58 13.30 -1.35
N GLY A 397 13.13 13.43 -0.10
CA GLY A 397 11.80 13.97 0.23
C GLY A 397 11.80 15.50 0.16
N ARG A 398 10.94 16.10 -0.67
CA ARG A 398 10.73 17.56 -0.70
C ARG A 398 9.53 18.02 0.15
N ARG A 399 8.64 17.10 0.59
CA ARG A 399 7.34 17.45 1.22
C ARG A 399 7.26 17.31 2.74
N PHE A 400 8.17 16.59 3.39
CA PHE A 400 8.36 16.59 4.84
C PHE A 400 9.87 16.48 5.07
N GLY A 401 10.43 17.52 5.70
CA GLY A 401 11.81 17.57 6.14
C GLY A 401 11.88 17.48 7.65
N GLY A 402 13.04 17.77 8.21
CA GLY A 402 13.20 17.86 9.65
C GLY A 402 13.03 16.51 10.36
N ARG A 403 12.56 16.57 11.60
CA ARG A 403 12.59 15.47 12.57
C ARG A 403 11.59 14.37 12.22
N ILE A 404 10.48 14.69 11.54
CA ILE A 404 9.52 13.67 11.05
C ILE A 404 10.18 12.76 10.01
N ALA A 405 10.97 13.33 9.11
CA ALA A 405 11.70 12.55 8.10
C ALA A 405 12.74 11.65 8.77
N ASP A 406 13.50 12.17 9.73
CA ASP A 406 14.50 11.41 10.48
C ASP A 406 13.86 10.25 11.25
N LEU A 407 12.72 10.49 11.92
CA LEU A 407 11.96 9.45 12.61
C LEU A 407 11.47 8.37 11.64
N ALA A 408 10.92 8.76 10.49
CA ALA A 408 10.45 7.83 9.48
C ALA A 408 11.61 6.98 8.92
N VAL A 409 12.79 7.57 8.73
CA VAL A 409 14.01 6.86 8.30
C VAL A 409 14.49 5.87 9.37
N ALA A 410 14.53 6.28 10.64
CA ALA A 410 14.92 5.42 11.77
C ALA A 410 13.99 4.20 11.88
N VAL A 411 12.67 4.42 11.90
CA VAL A 411 11.66 3.35 11.93
C VAL A 411 11.84 2.40 10.75
N ARG A 412 11.96 2.91 9.53
CA ARG A 412 12.15 2.09 8.32
C ARG A 412 13.41 1.23 8.40
N ASN A 413 14.52 1.82 8.84
CA ASN A 413 15.80 1.11 8.96
C ASN A 413 15.76 0.08 10.11
N GLY A 414 14.83 0.20 11.05
CA GLY A 414 14.76 -0.67 12.22
C GLY A 414 15.59 -0.15 13.39
N ASP A 415 16.00 1.11 13.32
CA ASP A 415 16.80 1.77 14.33
C ASP A 415 15.87 2.31 15.42
N ALA A 416 15.62 1.45 16.41
CA ALA A 416 14.72 1.76 17.50
C ALA A 416 15.30 2.79 18.48
N ASP A 417 16.63 2.81 18.63
CA ASP A 417 17.31 3.75 19.53
C ASP A 417 17.16 5.18 19.03
N THR A 418 17.54 5.44 17.77
CA THR A 418 17.38 6.77 17.15
C THR A 418 15.91 7.21 17.14
N ALA A 419 14.97 6.30 16.85
CA ALA A 419 13.55 6.62 16.84
C ALA A 419 13.03 7.06 18.22
N VAL A 420 13.41 6.35 19.28
CA VAL A 420 13.03 6.67 20.65
C VAL A 420 13.68 7.97 21.12
N GLU A 421 14.96 8.18 20.80
CA GLU A 421 15.67 9.42 21.11
C GLU A 421 14.99 10.64 20.48
N LEU A 422 14.63 10.55 19.19
CA LEU A 422 13.92 11.62 18.47
C LEU A 422 12.56 11.96 19.11
N LEU A 423 11.80 10.93 19.51
CA LEU A 423 10.49 11.07 20.15
C LEU A 423 10.59 11.64 21.57
N ARG A 424 11.56 11.18 22.38
CA ARG A 424 11.80 11.68 23.74
C ARG A 424 12.31 13.11 23.77
N ALA A 425 13.19 13.47 22.83
CA ALA A 425 13.65 14.85 22.70
C ALA A 425 12.50 15.80 22.31
N GLY A 426 11.43 15.27 21.71
CA GLY A 426 10.22 16.00 21.39
C GLY A 426 10.45 17.19 20.45
N GLY A 427 9.68 18.25 20.65
CA GLY A 427 9.79 19.53 19.94
C GLY A 427 8.51 19.91 19.19
N THR A 428 8.65 20.82 18.24
CA THR A 428 7.51 21.32 17.43
C THR A 428 6.95 20.26 16.48
N GLU A 429 7.76 19.28 16.08
CA GLU A 429 7.41 18.27 15.09
C GLU A 429 7.06 16.91 15.68
N LEU A 430 7.56 16.58 16.88
CA LEU A 430 7.42 15.24 17.49
C LEU A 430 7.03 15.36 18.95
N SER A 431 6.14 14.50 19.43
CA SER A 431 5.91 14.29 20.86
C SER A 431 5.58 12.84 21.20
N LEU A 432 5.96 12.43 22.39
CA LEU A 432 5.65 11.14 22.99
C LEU A 432 4.90 11.38 24.31
N HIS A 433 3.74 10.76 24.44
CA HIS A 433 2.93 10.83 25.65
C HIS A 433 2.53 9.43 26.11
N ASP A 434 2.27 9.29 27.40
CA ASP A 434 1.69 8.08 27.97
C ASP A 434 0.32 7.79 27.33
N PRO A 435 -0.10 6.52 27.23
CA PRO A 435 -1.38 6.14 26.61
C PRO A 435 -2.62 6.85 27.18
N ASP A 436 -2.55 7.28 28.45
CA ASP A 436 -3.64 7.94 29.17
C ASP A 436 -3.55 9.48 29.15
N ASP A 437 -2.43 10.06 28.73
CA ASP A 437 -2.26 11.50 28.57
C ASP A 437 -2.87 11.96 27.24
N VAL A 438 -4.16 12.34 27.31
CA VAL A 438 -4.99 12.67 26.16
C VAL A 438 -5.31 14.15 26.04
N ASP A 439 -4.76 15.02 26.89
CA ASP A 439 -5.17 16.42 26.97
C ASP A 439 -4.85 17.19 25.68
N ASP A 440 -3.64 17.02 25.18
CA ASP A 440 -3.19 17.60 23.91
C ASP A 440 -3.99 17.07 22.71
N VAL A 441 -4.31 15.77 22.74
CA VAL A 441 -5.12 15.11 21.72
C VAL A 441 -6.52 15.72 21.70
N ARG A 442 -7.13 15.84 22.88
CA ARG A 442 -8.43 16.48 23.07
C ARG A 442 -8.41 17.92 22.58
N ALA A 443 -7.40 18.71 22.94
CA ALA A 443 -7.27 20.09 22.49
C ALA A 443 -7.20 20.20 20.95
N ASN A 444 -6.47 19.29 20.30
CA ASN A 444 -6.36 19.26 18.83
C ASN A 444 -7.68 18.85 18.16
N VAL A 445 -8.37 17.84 18.69
CA VAL A 445 -9.70 17.43 18.22
C VAL A 445 -10.69 18.59 18.33
N LEU A 446 -10.76 19.26 19.48
CA LEU A 446 -11.69 20.37 19.71
C LEU A 446 -11.41 21.56 18.80
N ARG A 447 -10.14 21.89 18.57
CA ARG A 447 -9.73 22.96 17.66
C ARG A 447 -10.13 22.66 16.21
N ALA A 448 -9.83 21.45 15.73
CA ALA A 448 -10.19 21.03 14.38
C ALA A 448 -11.72 21.00 14.19
N ALA A 449 -12.45 20.43 15.16
CA ALA A 449 -13.92 20.38 15.13
C ALA A 449 -14.54 21.78 15.15
N ARG A 450 -14.05 22.69 15.99
CA ARG A 450 -14.56 24.07 16.06
C ARG A 450 -14.35 24.81 14.73
N ALA A 451 -13.13 24.77 14.19
CA ALA A 451 -12.82 25.40 12.91
C ALA A 451 -13.68 24.83 11.77
N ALA A 452 -13.89 23.50 11.75
CA ALA A 452 -14.74 22.85 10.76
C ALA A 452 -16.22 23.25 10.91
N THR A 453 -16.74 23.31 12.14
CA THR A 453 -18.12 23.73 12.42
C THR A 453 -18.36 25.20 12.07
N ASP A 454 -17.44 26.10 12.43
CA ASP A 454 -17.57 27.53 12.15
C ASP A 454 -17.59 27.79 10.62
N ALA A 455 -16.66 27.17 9.88
CA ALA A 455 -16.63 27.23 8.42
C ALA A 455 -17.88 26.58 7.78
N ALA A 456 -18.33 25.44 8.31
CA ALA A 456 -19.51 24.74 7.82
C ALA A 456 -20.81 25.52 8.03
N LEU A 457 -20.93 26.26 9.13
CA LEU A 457 -22.06 27.16 9.40
C LEU A 457 -22.06 28.38 8.48
N ALA A 458 -20.87 28.88 8.12
CA ALA A 458 -20.70 29.94 7.13
C ALA A 458 -20.89 29.47 5.67
N GLY A 459 -21.04 28.16 5.43
CA GLY A 459 -21.14 27.57 4.09
C GLY A 459 -19.80 27.49 3.34
N ALA A 460 -18.67 27.75 4.02
CA ALA A 460 -17.34 27.70 3.46
C ALA A 460 -16.81 26.26 3.38
N ALA A 461 -17.28 25.51 2.38
CA ALA A 461 -16.98 24.07 2.24
C ALA A 461 -15.48 23.73 2.16
N THR A 462 -14.70 24.52 1.43
CA THR A 462 -13.25 24.31 1.29
C THR A 462 -12.52 24.52 2.60
N GLU A 463 -12.88 25.55 3.36
CA GLU A 463 -12.31 25.85 4.67
C GLU A 463 -12.67 24.77 5.69
N ALA A 464 -13.92 24.30 5.68
CA ALA A 464 -14.37 23.21 6.55
C ALA A 464 -13.62 21.90 6.26
N LEU A 465 -13.38 21.58 4.99
CA LEU A 465 -12.57 20.41 4.60
C LEU A 465 -11.11 20.57 5.04
N THR A 466 -10.53 21.76 4.85
CA THR A 466 -9.16 22.07 5.29
C THR A 466 -9.02 21.94 6.80
N ALA A 467 -10.01 22.39 7.56
CA ALA A 467 -10.04 22.25 9.02
C ALA A 467 -10.01 20.77 9.46
N LEU A 468 -10.65 19.86 8.71
CA LEU A 468 -10.57 18.41 8.98
C LEU A 468 -9.22 17.78 8.62
N GLU A 469 -8.40 18.45 7.81
CA GLU A 469 -7.02 18.03 7.53
C GLU A 469 -6.03 18.46 8.63
N SER A 470 -6.41 19.41 9.49
CA SER A 470 -5.51 19.94 10.54
C SER A 470 -5.11 18.90 11.60
N HIS A 471 -5.98 17.93 11.89
CA HIS A 471 -5.74 16.88 12.88
C HIS A 471 -6.39 15.55 12.51
N ARG A 472 -5.71 14.44 12.80
CA ARG A 472 -6.30 13.10 12.73
C ARG A 472 -5.82 12.16 13.83
N LEU A 473 -6.78 11.43 14.41
CA LEU A 473 -6.51 10.26 15.25
C LEU A 473 -6.36 9.00 14.41
N LEU A 474 -5.23 8.30 14.58
CA LEU A 474 -4.94 7.05 13.91
C LEU A 474 -4.77 5.92 14.92
N CYS A 475 -5.47 4.82 14.68
CA CYS A 475 -5.42 3.61 15.51
C CYS A 475 -4.97 2.40 14.70
N ALA A 476 -4.28 1.45 15.34
CA ALA A 476 -3.98 0.16 14.72
C ALA A 476 -5.22 -0.75 14.71
N HIS A 477 -5.93 -0.81 15.83
CA HIS A 477 -7.08 -1.71 16.04
C HIS A 477 -8.40 -1.07 15.62
N ARG A 478 -9.41 -1.89 15.33
CA ARG A 478 -10.78 -1.42 15.12
C ARG A 478 -11.54 -1.32 16.44
N GLN A 479 -11.40 -2.33 17.30
CA GLN A 479 -12.08 -2.47 18.59
C GLN A 479 -11.06 -2.48 19.74
N GLY A 480 -11.56 -2.55 20.97
CA GLY A 480 -10.73 -2.59 22.17
C GLY A 480 -10.20 -1.21 22.64
N PRO A 481 -9.32 -1.21 23.66
CA PRO A 481 -8.84 0.03 24.30
C PRO A 481 -8.02 0.94 23.37
N TYR A 482 -7.38 0.35 22.36
CA TYR A 482 -6.58 1.07 21.36
C TYR A 482 -7.31 1.20 20.01
N GLY A 483 -8.59 0.82 19.96
CA GLY A 483 -9.37 0.73 18.74
C GLY A 483 -10.09 2.00 18.32
N VAL A 484 -10.33 2.12 17.02
CA VAL A 484 -11.10 3.22 16.43
C VAL A 484 -12.44 3.43 17.12
N GLU A 485 -13.22 2.39 17.41
CA GLU A 485 -14.56 2.54 18.00
C GLU A 485 -14.56 3.28 19.34
N ARG A 486 -13.54 3.04 20.18
CA ARG A 486 -13.39 3.73 21.47
C ARG A 486 -12.97 5.18 21.26
N TRP A 487 -11.93 5.40 20.47
CA TRP A 487 -11.35 6.73 20.28
C TRP A 487 -12.27 7.66 19.50
N ASP A 488 -13.03 7.13 18.55
CA ASP A 488 -14.03 7.88 17.80
C ASP A 488 -15.16 8.35 18.71
N ARG A 489 -15.67 7.45 19.57
CA ARG A 489 -16.69 7.79 20.58
C ARG A 489 -16.18 8.79 21.61
N LEU A 490 -14.94 8.62 22.08
CA LEU A 490 -14.31 9.53 23.04
C LEU A 490 -14.15 10.94 22.45
N ALA A 491 -13.64 11.04 21.23
CA ALA A 491 -13.49 12.30 20.51
C ALA A 491 -14.84 12.98 20.24
N ALA A 492 -15.85 12.22 19.78
CA ALA A 492 -17.20 12.73 19.60
C ALA A 492 -17.80 13.24 20.93
N GLY A 493 -17.55 12.53 22.03
CA GLY A 493 -17.95 12.96 23.38
C GLY A 493 -17.31 14.29 23.78
N TRP A 494 -16.01 14.48 23.53
CA TRP A 494 -15.34 15.76 23.80
C TRP A 494 -15.96 16.92 23.03
N VAL A 495 -16.19 16.74 21.72
CA VAL A 495 -16.79 17.75 20.84
C VAL A 495 -18.19 18.12 21.30
N HIS A 496 -18.98 17.12 21.69
CA HIS A 496 -20.33 17.31 22.21
C HIS A 496 -20.32 18.06 23.56
N SER A 497 -19.52 17.62 24.53
CA SER A 497 -19.41 18.28 25.84
C SER A 497 -18.89 19.71 25.76
N ALA A 498 -18.11 20.05 24.73
CA ALA A 498 -17.65 21.41 24.47
C ALA A 498 -18.70 22.31 23.78
N GLY A 499 -19.89 21.79 23.49
CA GLY A 499 -20.97 22.52 22.81
C GLY A 499 -20.68 22.85 21.34
N ILE A 500 -19.72 22.16 20.71
CA ILE A 500 -19.36 22.37 19.29
C ILE A 500 -20.34 21.64 18.36
N SER A 501 -20.83 20.47 18.77
CA SER A 501 -21.84 19.71 18.05
C SER A 501 -23.12 19.57 18.87
N SER A 502 -24.27 19.79 18.25
CA SER A 502 -25.56 19.37 18.78
C SER A 502 -25.64 17.83 18.83
N ASP A 503 -26.24 17.25 19.88
CA ASP A 503 -26.54 15.81 19.90
C ASP A 503 -27.67 15.56 18.89
N PRO A 504 -27.40 14.93 17.72
CA PRO A 504 -28.40 14.81 16.69
C PRO A 504 -29.37 13.65 16.98
N GLY A 505 -29.02 12.74 17.88
CA GLY A 505 -29.61 11.40 17.88
C GLY A 505 -29.26 10.60 16.60
N PRO A 506 -29.70 9.33 16.50
CA PRO A 506 -29.42 8.50 15.34
C PRO A 506 -30.06 9.07 14.06
N GLY A 507 -29.26 9.27 13.00
CA GLY A 507 -29.76 9.62 11.66
C GLY A 507 -29.87 11.12 11.35
N HIS A 508 -29.46 12.00 12.27
CA HIS A 508 -29.43 13.44 12.02
C HIS A 508 -28.00 13.96 11.78
N TRP A 509 -27.88 14.90 10.85
CA TRP A 509 -26.61 15.52 10.45
C TRP A 509 -26.48 16.91 11.06
N TYR A 510 -25.26 17.34 11.41
CA TYR A 510 -24.98 18.69 11.90
C TYR A 510 -23.84 19.37 11.13
N PRO A 511 -23.86 20.71 10.95
CA PRO A 511 -22.74 21.44 10.36
C PRO A 511 -21.42 21.17 11.09
N GLY A 512 -20.36 20.87 10.35
CA GLY A 512 -19.03 20.53 10.88
C GLY A 512 -18.82 19.04 11.14
N GLN A 513 -19.86 18.21 11.02
CA GLN A 513 -19.74 16.77 11.24
C GLN A 513 -18.78 16.13 10.23
N PRO A 514 -17.67 15.51 10.67
CA PRO A 514 -16.74 14.82 9.79
C PRO A 514 -17.32 13.48 9.34
N LEU A 515 -17.15 13.15 8.06
CA LEU A 515 -17.71 11.97 7.42
C LEU A 515 -16.62 11.10 6.82
N LEU A 516 -16.82 9.79 6.87
CA LEU A 516 -16.09 8.78 6.10
C LEU A 516 -17.08 7.96 5.28
N VAL A 517 -16.91 7.97 3.97
CA VAL A 517 -17.67 7.12 3.06
C VAL A 517 -17.19 5.68 3.20
N THR A 518 -18.12 4.74 3.36
CA THR A 518 -17.83 3.31 3.58
C THR A 518 -18.21 2.42 2.40
N ALA A 519 -18.92 2.96 1.39
CA ALA A 519 -19.32 2.24 0.19
C ALA A 519 -19.14 3.11 -1.06
N ASN A 520 -18.78 2.48 -2.19
CA ASN A 520 -18.63 3.16 -3.47
C ASN A 520 -19.99 3.39 -4.13
N ASP A 521 -20.20 4.57 -4.69
CA ASP A 521 -21.20 4.84 -5.72
C ASP A 521 -20.50 5.46 -6.93
N HIS A 522 -20.43 4.69 -8.02
CA HIS A 522 -19.70 5.11 -9.21
C HIS A 522 -20.46 6.13 -10.06
N GLU A 523 -21.78 6.15 -10.00
CA GLU A 523 -22.60 7.13 -10.74
C GLU A 523 -22.48 8.50 -10.08
N ALA A 524 -22.58 8.53 -8.74
CA ALA A 524 -22.42 9.73 -7.93
C ALA A 524 -20.93 10.13 -7.72
N ARG A 525 -19.96 9.38 -8.26
CA ARG A 525 -18.52 9.60 -8.07
C ARG A 525 -18.13 9.68 -6.58
N ILE A 526 -18.74 8.84 -5.74
CA ILE A 526 -18.49 8.69 -4.31
C ILE A 526 -17.68 7.41 -4.09
N TYR A 527 -16.59 7.48 -3.35
CA TYR A 527 -15.66 6.36 -3.16
C TYR A 527 -15.46 6.04 -1.67
N ASN A 528 -15.37 4.75 -1.36
CA ASN A 528 -15.01 4.25 -0.04
C ASN A 528 -13.63 4.82 0.37
N GLY A 529 -13.56 5.40 1.57
CA GLY A 529 -12.39 6.10 2.08
C GLY A 529 -12.38 7.61 1.80
N ASP A 530 -13.37 8.14 1.07
CA ASP A 530 -13.54 9.58 0.98
C ASP A 530 -13.90 10.17 2.34
N THR A 531 -13.24 11.27 2.65
CA THR A 531 -13.50 12.08 3.82
C THR A 531 -14.28 13.31 3.41
N GLY A 532 -15.25 13.70 4.23
CA GLY A 532 -16.09 14.86 3.98
C GLY A 532 -16.50 15.57 5.24
N VAL A 533 -17.22 16.67 5.08
CA VAL A 533 -17.80 17.46 6.17
C VAL A 533 -19.21 17.89 5.81
N ILE A 534 -20.14 17.82 6.75
CA ILE A 534 -21.47 18.39 6.56
C ILE A 534 -21.37 19.93 6.64
N VAL A 535 -21.90 20.61 5.64
CA VAL A 535 -21.95 22.08 5.54
C VAL A 535 -23.37 22.57 5.31
N LYS A 536 -23.63 23.80 5.76
CA LYS A 536 -24.89 24.48 5.51
C LYS A 536 -24.82 25.19 4.16
N SER A 537 -25.75 24.88 3.27
CA SER A 537 -25.88 25.55 1.98
C SER A 537 -26.58 26.91 2.12
N PRO A 538 -26.44 27.81 1.13
CA PRO A 538 -27.11 29.12 1.16
C PRO A 538 -28.63 29.04 1.28
N ASP A 539 -29.25 27.96 0.79
CA ASP A 539 -30.69 27.67 0.89
C ASP A 539 -31.10 27.13 2.28
N GLY A 540 -30.15 27.01 3.22
CA GLY A 540 -30.37 26.48 4.57
C GLY A 540 -30.33 24.95 4.65
N THR A 541 -30.19 24.24 3.54
CA THR A 541 -30.11 22.76 3.52
C THR A 541 -28.73 22.27 3.93
N LEU A 542 -28.64 21.03 4.43
CA LEU A 542 -27.36 20.39 4.74
C LEU A 542 -26.84 19.63 3.52
N ARG A 543 -25.56 19.83 3.20
CA ARG A 543 -24.84 19.09 2.16
C ARG A 543 -23.57 18.49 2.75
N ALA A 544 -23.20 17.31 2.30
CA ALA A 544 -21.86 16.79 2.54
C ALA A 544 -20.92 17.34 1.47
N ALA A 545 -19.90 18.07 1.90
CA ALA A 545 -18.78 18.46 1.06
C ALA A 545 -17.75 17.32 1.06
N LEU A 546 -17.41 16.82 -0.13
CA LEU A 546 -16.33 15.86 -0.33
C LEU A 546 -15.18 16.55 -1.09
N GLN A 547 -13.94 16.30 -0.69
CA GLN A 547 -12.78 16.84 -1.41
C GLN A 547 -12.72 16.25 -2.83
N ARG A 548 -12.71 17.12 -3.85
CA ARG A 548 -12.65 16.76 -5.27
C ARG A 548 -11.91 17.81 -6.09
N GLY A 549 -10.59 17.71 -6.17
CA GLY A 549 -9.82 18.72 -6.89
C GLY A 549 -9.81 20.03 -6.08
N THR A 550 -9.88 21.16 -6.80
CA THR A 550 -9.97 22.51 -6.25
C THR A 550 -11.32 22.82 -5.61
N ASP A 551 -12.41 22.27 -6.16
CA ASP A 551 -13.77 22.59 -5.73
C ASP A 551 -14.42 21.44 -4.95
N PRO A 552 -15.01 21.71 -3.78
CA PRO A 552 -15.74 20.69 -3.03
C PRO A 552 -16.92 20.13 -3.83
N TYR A 553 -17.05 18.81 -3.86
CA TYR A 553 -18.23 18.17 -4.43
C TYR A 553 -19.32 18.06 -3.37
N LEU A 554 -20.40 18.80 -3.57
CA LEU A 554 -21.53 18.88 -2.65
C LEU A 554 -22.59 17.83 -2.98
N VAL A 555 -22.90 16.97 -2.01
CA VAL A 555 -23.82 15.85 -2.15
C VAL A 555 -24.88 15.93 -1.06
N HIS A 556 -26.12 15.57 -1.35
CA HIS A 556 -27.13 15.47 -0.29
C HIS A 556 -26.86 14.22 0.58
N PRO A 557 -26.91 14.30 1.93
CA PRO A 557 -26.55 13.17 2.79
C PRO A 557 -27.32 11.86 2.55
N THR A 558 -28.55 11.93 2.02
CA THR A 558 -29.34 10.73 1.67
C THR A 558 -28.85 9.99 0.43
N GLN A 559 -27.93 10.57 -0.35
CA GLN A 559 -27.36 9.94 -1.55
C GLN A 559 -26.19 9.01 -1.19
N PHE A 560 -25.73 8.99 0.06
CA PHE A 560 -24.65 8.08 0.44
C PHE A 560 -25.16 6.64 0.57
N PRO A 561 -24.53 5.68 -0.14
CA PRO A 561 -24.81 4.26 0.06
C PRO A 561 -24.33 3.75 1.43
N GLY A 562 -23.38 4.45 2.05
CA GLY A 562 -22.85 4.16 3.38
C GLY A 562 -21.88 5.25 3.81
N VAL A 563 -22.11 5.84 4.97
CA VAL A 563 -21.31 6.91 5.56
C VAL A 563 -21.34 6.82 7.08
N THR A 564 -20.21 7.11 7.72
CA THR A 564 -20.08 7.15 9.19
C THR A 564 -19.39 8.44 9.62
N THR A 565 -19.64 8.90 10.85
CA THR A 565 -18.83 9.97 11.45
C THR A 565 -17.39 9.49 11.61
N VAL A 566 -16.41 10.41 11.50
CA VAL A 566 -14.98 10.04 11.63
C VAL A 566 -14.15 11.11 12.34
N TYR A 567 -13.84 10.87 13.61
CA TYR A 567 -12.79 11.54 14.37
C TYR A 567 -11.52 10.68 14.41
N ALA A 568 -11.67 9.37 14.62
CA ALA A 568 -10.59 8.40 14.57
C ALA A 568 -10.74 7.46 13.37
N MET A 569 -9.61 6.99 12.81
CA MET A 569 -9.62 5.97 11.76
C MET A 569 -8.46 5.02 11.88
N THR A 570 -8.59 3.84 11.28
CA THR A 570 -7.48 2.88 11.22
C THR A 570 -6.36 3.43 10.33
N ILE A 571 -5.11 3.13 10.65
CA ILE A 571 -3.94 3.53 9.82
C ILE A 571 -4.07 2.99 8.37
N HIS A 572 -4.67 1.83 8.18
CA HIS A 572 -4.96 1.31 6.83
C HIS A 572 -5.90 2.22 6.02
N ARG A 573 -6.93 2.79 6.65
CA ARG A 573 -7.87 3.71 5.98
C ARG A 573 -7.30 5.10 5.75
N SER A 574 -6.24 5.49 6.46
CA SER A 574 -5.57 6.77 6.22
C SER A 574 -4.57 6.74 5.06
N GLN A 575 -4.32 5.56 4.46
CA GLN A 575 -3.47 5.43 3.29
C GLN A 575 -3.93 6.34 2.15
N GLY A 576 -2.94 6.94 1.47
CA GLY A 576 -3.20 7.95 0.46
C GLY A 576 -3.82 9.24 0.98
N SER A 577 -3.90 9.48 2.31
CA SER A 577 -4.32 10.74 2.96
C SER A 577 -3.15 11.37 3.73
N GLN A 578 -3.23 12.67 4.05
CA GLN A 578 -2.25 13.38 4.86
C GLN A 578 -2.97 14.43 5.74
N TYR A 579 -2.36 14.76 6.87
CA TYR A 579 -2.88 15.67 7.87
C TYR A 579 -1.76 16.53 8.44
N ASP A 580 -2.05 17.73 8.93
CA ASP A 580 -1.02 18.59 9.51
C ASP A 580 -0.48 17.98 10.80
N THR A 581 -1.38 17.61 11.71
CA THR A 581 -1.06 16.86 12.93
C THR A 581 -1.67 15.47 12.92
N VAL A 582 -0.88 14.46 13.28
CA VAL A 582 -1.35 13.08 13.46
C VAL A 582 -1.08 12.63 14.88
N SER A 583 -2.13 12.15 15.56
CA SER A 583 -2.02 11.47 16.85
C SER A 583 -2.18 9.97 16.63
N VAL A 584 -1.13 9.18 16.89
CA VAL A 584 -1.10 7.73 16.71
C VAL A 584 -1.27 7.06 18.06
N VAL A 585 -2.33 6.25 18.20
CA VAL A 585 -2.56 5.42 19.38
C VAL A 585 -1.90 4.06 19.16
N LEU A 586 -0.84 3.77 19.92
CA LEU A 586 -0.17 2.48 19.85
C LEU A 586 -0.84 1.46 20.78
N PRO A 587 -1.10 0.23 20.29
CA PRO A 587 -1.43 -0.88 21.18
C PRO A 587 -0.21 -1.33 21.98
N GLY A 588 -0.43 -2.20 22.97
CA GLY A 588 0.66 -2.79 23.76
C GLY A 588 1.69 -3.57 22.92
N PRO A 589 2.90 -3.81 23.47
CA PRO A 589 4.03 -4.39 22.73
C PRO A 589 3.75 -5.78 22.13
N GLU A 590 2.83 -6.54 22.73
CA GLU A 590 2.44 -7.88 22.27
C GLU A 590 1.49 -7.89 21.05
N SER A 591 0.93 -6.74 20.68
CA SER A 591 -0.01 -6.66 19.56
C SER A 591 0.67 -7.01 18.24
N THR A 592 0.25 -8.09 17.57
CA THR A 592 0.75 -8.53 16.26
C THR A 592 0.54 -7.51 15.14
N LEU A 593 -0.46 -6.62 15.28
CA LEU A 593 -0.71 -5.52 14.35
C LEU A 593 0.35 -4.41 14.44
N LEU A 594 1.08 -4.32 15.57
CA LEU A 594 2.11 -3.30 15.77
C LEU A 594 3.39 -3.72 15.05
N THR A 595 3.54 -3.18 13.84
CA THR A 595 4.64 -3.51 12.92
C THR A 595 5.33 -2.25 12.44
N ARG A 596 6.54 -2.42 11.92
CA ARG A 596 7.37 -1.35 11.38
C ARG A 596 6.65 -0.60 10.27
N GLU A 597 6.04 -1.33 9.35
CA GLU A 597 5.30 -0.79 8.21
C GLU A 597 4.08 0.00 8.68
N LEU A 598 3.39 -0.45 9.74
CA LEU A 598 2.27 0.28 10.35
C LEU A 598 2.71 1.60 10.97
N LEU A 599 3.79 1.58 11.76
CA LEU A 599 4.37 2.78 12.37
C LEU A 599 4.84 3.77 11.30
N TYR A 600 5.62 3.30 10.33
CA TYR A 600 6.11 4.11 9.21
C TYR A 600 4.96 4.75 8.43
N THR A 601 3.91 3.97 8.14
CA THR A 601 2.73 4.49 7.44
C THR A 601 2.04 5.57 8.24
N ALA A 602 1.87 5.39 9.55
CA ALA A 602 1.22 6.35 10.44
C ALA A 602 2.02 7.66 10.56
N ILE A 603 3.34 7.59 10.78
CA ILE A 603 4.24 8.73 10.88
C ILE A 603 4.20 9.56 9.59
N THR A 604 4.27 8.90 8.44
CA THR A 604 4.28 9.58 7.14
C THR A 604 2.92 10.15 6.70
N ARG A 605 1.87 10.00 7.52
CA ARG A 605 0.60 10.73 7.32
C ARG A 605 0.68 12.18 7.78
N ALA A 606 1.61 12.54 8.67
CA ALA A 606 1.75 13.90 9.17
C ALA A 606 2.54 14.80 8.22
N ARG A 607 2.15 16.08 8.13
CA ARG A 607 2.90 17.13 7.45
C ARG A 607 3.74 17.96 8.40
N ALA A 608 3.23 18.25 9.61
CA ALA A 608 3.83 19.20 10.53
C ALA A 608 4.11 18.61 11.93
N HIS A 609 3.26 17.73 12.45
CA HIS A 609 3.46 17.17 13.79
C HIS A 609 2.99 15.70 13.92
N VAL A 610 3.83 14.87 14.55
CA VAL A 610 3.50 13.49 14.93
C VAL A 610 3.49 13.38 16.44
N ARG A 611 2.34 13.00 16.99
CA ARG A 611 2.17 12.63 18.40
C ARG A 611 2.00 11.13 18.52
N ILE A 612 2.82 10.47 19.33
CA ILE A 612 2.69 9.06 19.67
C ILE A 612 2.10 8.94 21.08
N LEU A 613 0.98 8.24 21.22
CA LEU A 613 0.43 7.80 22.50
C LEU A 613 0.79 6.33 22.69
N GLY A 614 1.77 6.04 23.55
CA GLY A 614 2.31 4.70 23.66
C GLY A 614 3.55 4.63 24.54
N THR A 615 3.91 3.41 24.96
CA THR A 615 5.14 3.18 25.71
C THR A 615 6.35 3.04 24.79
N GLU A 616 7.54 3.32 25.31
CA GLU A 616 8.79 3.04 24.58
C GLU A 616 8.90 1.57 24.17
N GLU A 617 8.50 0.66 25.06
CA GLU A 617 8.49 -0.77 24.78
C GLU A 617 7.63 -1.11 23.56
N ALA A 618 6.45 -0.51 23.44
CA ALA A 618 5.59 -0.67 22.27
C ALA A 618 6.26 -0.13 21.00
N ILE A 619 6.91 1.04 21.07
CA ILE A 619 7.64 1.62 19.93
C ILE A 619 8.76 0.69 19.47
N ARG A 620 9.62 0.23 20.40
CA ARG A 620 10.74 -0.68 20.11
C ARG A 620 10.25 -1.99 19.53
N SER A 621 9.22 -2.59 20.14
CA SER A 621 8.59 -3.82 19.64
C SER A 621 8.04 -3.65 18.23
N GLY A 622 7.34 -2.54 17.97
CA GLY A 622 6.81 -2.23 16.65
C GLY A 622 7.89 -2.03 15.59
N ILE A 623 9.01 -1.38 15.91
CA ILE A 623 10.12 -1.19 14.97
C ILE A 623 10.85 -2.51 14.68
N ALA A 624 11.01 -3.36 15.69
CA ALA A 624 11.62 -4.68 15.55
C ALA A 624 10.75 -5.63 14.70
N ARG A 625 9.42 -5.59 14.89
CA ARG A 625 8.47 -6.47 14.21
C ARG A 625 8.21 -6.03 12.77
N ARG A 626 8.52 -6.87 11.79
CA ARG A 626 8.15 -6.66 10.38
C ARG A 626 6.93 -7.48 10.01
N VAL A 627 6.16 -7.00 9.04
CA VAL A 627 5.11 -7.81 8.41
C VAL A 627 5.77 -8.97 7.65
N LEU A 628 5.64 -10.17 8.20
CA LEU A 628 6.11 -11.40 7.56
C LEU A 628 5.06 -11.88 6.55
N ARG A 629 5.29 -11.57 5.27
CA ARG A 629 4.52 -12.14 4.16
C ARG A 629 5.41 -13.08 3.37
N ALA A 630 5.16 -14.39 3.52
CA ALA A 630 5.84 -15.39 2.72
C ALA A 630 5.33 -15.32 1.28
N SER A 631 6.27 -15.28 0.33
CA SER A 631 6.04 -15.07 -1.09
C SER A 631 7.19 -15.71 -1.86
N GLY A 632 6.88 -16.46 -2.91
CA GLY A 632 7.91 -17.04 -3.77
C GLY A 632 8.38 -16.05 -4.82
N LEU A 633 7.78 -14.86 -4.97
CA LEU A 633 8.31 -13.82 -5.86
C LEU A 633 9.70 -13.33 -5.47
N ARG A 634 10.14 -13.61 -4.24
CA ARG A 634 11.47 -13.24 -3.74
C ARG A 634 12.56 -14.24 -4.09
N THR A 635 12.19 -15.45 -4.49
CA THR A 635 13.08 -16.53 -4.91
C THR A 635 13.05 -16.68 -6.41
#